data_AF-A0A7J3MM96-F1
#
_entry.id   AF-A0A7J3MM96-F1
#
_cell.length_a   1.000
_cell.length_b   1.000
_cell.length_c   1.000
_cell.angle_alpha   90.00
_cell.angle_beta   90.00
_cell.angle_gamma   90.00
#
_symmetry.space_group_name_H-M   'P 1'
#
loop_
_entity.id
_entity.type
_entity.pdbx_description
1 polymer ?
#
loop_
_entity_poly.entity_id
_entity_poly.type
_entity_poly.pdbx_seq_one_letter_code
_entity_poly.pdbx_strand_id
1 'polypeptide(L)' 'MILEASRENRIIQAKVVGESKSWSMLLRNISSVKSVEGGFAIKDEQGMKIIPREKASSLTITL' A
#
# COMPACT_ATOMS: atom_id res chain seq x y z
N MET A 1 8.93 1.89 -13.45
CA MET A 1 8.38 1.86 -12.08
C MET A 1 8.67 0.51 -11.47
N ILE A 2 9.32 0.48 -10.30
CA ILE A 2 9.48 -0.72 -9.47
C ILE A 2 8.77 -0.44 -8.14
N LEU A 3 7.90 -1.35 -7.69
CA LEU A 3 7.29 -1.29 -6.35
C LEU A 3 8.00 -2.32 -5.47
N GLU A 4 8.73 -1.84 -4.49
CA GLU A 4 9.37 -2.64 -3.45
C GLU A 4 8.44 -2.68 -2.25
N ALA A 5 8.22 -3.86 -1.67
CA ALA A 5 7.45 -4.01 -0.44
C ALA A 5 8.27 -4.85 0.54
N SER A 6 8.49 -4.33 1.73
CA SER A 6 9.05 -5.05 2.86
C SER A 6 8.02 -5.14 3.96
N ARG A 7 8.09 -6.22 4.75
CA ARG A 7 7.24 -6.39 5.92
C ARG A 7 8.10 -6.69 7.13
N GLU A 8 7.90 -5.92 8.17
CA GLU A 8 8.46 -6.16 9.49
C GLU A 8 7.31 -6.23 10.50
N ASN A 9 7.09 -7.41 11.07
CA ASN A 9 5.98 -7.67 11.99
C ASN A 9 4.59 -7.32 11.39
N ARG A 10 3.96 -6.27 11.93
CA ARG A 10 2.64 -5.76 11.52
C ARG A 10 2.74 -4.50 10.64
N ILE A 11 3.94 -4.14 10.22
CA ILE A 11 4.19 -2.96 9.39
C ILE A 11 4.65 -3.43 8.00
N ILE A 12 3.95 -2.98 6.97
CA ILE A 12 4.35 -3.14 5.57
C ILE A 12 4.82 -1.78 5.08
N GLN A 13 6.06 -1.71 4.63
CA GLN A 13 6.61 -0.54 3.97
C GLN A 13 6.61 -0.81 2.47
N ALA A 14 5.94 0.03 1.70
CA ALA A 14 5.96 -0.03 0.24
C ALA A 14 6.64 1.22 -0.31
N LYS A 15 7.55 1.06 -1.25
CA LYS A 15 8.28 2.16 -1.89
C LYS A 15 8.25 1.97 -3.40
N VAL A 16 8.01 3.07 -4.12
CA VAL A 16 8.11 3.12 -5.56
C VAL A 16 9.39 3.80 -5.96
N VAL A 17 10.14 3.14 -6.85
CA VAL A 17 11.37 3.67 -7.46
C VAL A 17 11.13 3.94 -8.95
N GLY A 18 11.51 5.14 -9.39
CA GLY A 18 11.30 5.65 -10.75
C GLY A 18 9.99 6.41 -10.93
N GLU A 19 9.76 6.94 -12.13
CA GLU A 19 8.54 7.66 -12.48
C GLU A 19 7.33 6.71 -12.39
N SER A 20 6.30 7.13 -11.65
CA SER A 20 5.05 6.38 -11.51
C SER A 20 3.85 7.26 -11.82
N LYS A 21 2.95 6.70 -12.62
CA LYS A 21 1.56 7.20 -12.75
C LYS A 21 0.78 6.79 -11.50
N SER A 22 -0.49 7.20 -11.41
CA SER A 22 -1.41 6.71 -10.38
C SER A 22 -1.37 5.17 -10.32
N TRP A 23 -1.09 4.63 -9.14
CA TRP A 23 -0.94 3.20 -8.89
C TRP A 23 -1.80 2.78 -7.70
N SER A 24 -1.99 1.48 -7.52
CA SER A 24 -2.62 0.92 -6.31
C SER A 24 -2.03 -0.46 -6.03
N MET A 25 -2.09 -0.89 -4.77
CA MET A 25 -1.59 -2.20 -4.35
C MET A 25 -2.70 -2.98 -3.66
N LEU A 26 -2.91 -4.23 -4.04
CA LEU A 26 -3.89 -5.11 -3.38
C LEU A 26 -3.19 -6.02 -2.37
N LEU A 27 -3.54 -5.87 -1.10
CA LEU A 27 -3.16 -6.80 -0.04
C LEU A 27 -4.13 -7.98 -0.06
N ARG A 28 -3.74 -9.05 -0.76
CA ARG A 28 -4.56 -10.26 -0.90
C ARG A 28 -4.78 -10.95 0.45
N ASN A 29 -6.00 -11.43 0.67
CA ASN A 29 -6.40 -12.14 1.89
C ASN A 29 -6.21 -11.34 3.19
N ILE A 30 -6.12 -10.01 3.11
CA ILE A 30 -6.13 -9.12 4.28
C ILE A 30 -7.50 -8.45 4.36
N SER A 31 -8.24 -8.73 5.43
CA SER A 31 -9.63 -8.26 5.60
C SER A 31 -9.73 -6.82 6.08
N SER A 32 -8.72 -6.34 6.81
CA SER A 32 -8.63 -4.98 7.30
C SER A 32 -7.18 -4.58 7.54
N VAL A 33 -6.92 -3.28 7.50
CA VAL A 33 -5.66 -2.67 7.96
C VAL A 33 -5.99 -1.63 9.02
N LYS A 34 -5.17 -1.53 10.06
CA LYS A 34 -5.33 -0.54 11.11
C LYS A 34 -5.13 0.89 10.62
N SER A 35 -4.11 1.13 9.79
CA SER A 35 -3.82 2.45 9.23
C SER A 35 -2.98 2.39 7.96
N VAL A 36 -3.07 3.44 7.14
CA VAL A 36 -2.21 3.67 5.98
C VAL A 36 -1.70 5.10 6.03
N GLU A 37 -0.38 5.26 6.09
CA GLU A 37 0.30 6.54 5.93
C GLU A 37 0.69 6.73 4.45
N GLY A 38 0.48 7.94 3.93
CA GLY A 38 0.72 8.26 2.52
C GLY A 38 -0.37 7.80 1.55
N GLY A 39 -1.47 7.21 2.05
CA GLY A 39 -2.54 6.67 1.23
C GLY A 39 -3.84 6.47 2.00
N PHE A 40 -4.72 5.66 1.43
CA PHE A 40 -5.95 5.16 2.06
C PHE A 40 -6.21 3.73 1.60
N ALA A 41 -7.01 3.00 2.38
CA ALA A 41 -7.37 1.63 2.11
C ALA A 41 -8.87 1.54 1.75
N ILE A 42 -9.21 0.77 0.72
CA ILE A 42 -10.58 0.41 0.35
C ILE A 42 -10.71 -1.11 0.38
N LYS A 43 -11.83 -1.62 0.91
CA LYS A 43 -12.13 -3.05 0.90
C LYS A 43 -12.39 -3.52 -0.53
N ASP A 44 -11.80 -4.64 -0.89
CA ASP A 44 -11.93 -5.30 -2.18
C ASP A 44 -12.35 -6.76 -1.96
N GLU A 45 -12.95 -7.40 -2.96
CA GLU A 45 -13.38 -8.80 -2.87
C GLU A 45 -12.22 -9.75 -2.52
N GLN A 46 -11.01 -9.40 -2.94
CA GLN A 46 -9.81 -10.22 -2.76
C GLN A 46 -8.96 -9.79 -1.54
N GLY A 47 -9.37 -8.77 -0.79
CA GLY A 47 -8.64 -8.27 0.38
C GLY A 47 -8.73 -6.76 0.54
N MET A 48 -7.59 -6.09 0.78
CA MET A 48 -7.54 -4.65 1.02
C MET A 48 -6.77 -3.93 -0.08
N LYS A 49 -7.44 -3.07 -0.86
CA LYS A 49 -6.82 -2.24 -1.89
C LYS A 49 -6.28 -0.95 -1.27
N ILE A 50 -4.98 -0.73 -1.40
CA ILE A 50 -4.27 0.45 -0.92
C ILE A 50 -4.06 1.40 -2.08
N ILE A 51 -4.52 2.64 -1.90
CA ILE A 51 -4.41 3.71 -2.89
C ILE A 51 -3.52 4.82 -2.29
N PRO A 52 -2.35 5.09 -2.90
CA PRO A 52 -1.48 6.20 -2.50
C PRO A 52 -2.17 7.56 -2.76
N ARG A 53 -1.86 8.56 -1.94
CA ARG A 53 -2.17 9.96 -2.24
C ARG A 53 -1.27 10.44 -3.38
N GLU A 54 -1.69 11.48 -4.09
CA GLU A 54 -0.95 11.99 -5.24
C GLU A 54 0.53 12.21 -4.92
N LYS A 55 1.40 11.73 -5.81
CA LYS A 55 2.87 11.80 -5.72
C LYS A 55 3.50 11.06 -4.54
N ALA A 56 2.75 10.24 -3.79
CA ALA A 56 3.35 9.42 -2.74
C ALA A 56 4.25 8.33 -3.37
N SER A 57 5.54 8.44 -3.10
CA SER A 57 6.56 7.46 -3.48
C SER A 57 6.74 6.35 -2.45
N SER A 58 6.10 6.46 -1.28
CA SER A 58 6.16 5.46 -0.22
C SER A 58 4.87 5.41 0.59
N LEU A 59 4.56 4.23 1.11
CA LEU A 59 3.43 3.95 2.00
C LEU A 59 3.92 3.16 3.22
N THR A 60 3.35 3.47 4.37
CA THR A 60 3.47 2.65 5.58
C THR A 60 2.09 2.12 5.93
N ILE A 61 1.91 0.81 5.93
CA ILE A 61 0.64 0.16 6.22
C ILE A 61 0.80 -0.61 7.52
N THR A 62 -0.07 -0.32 8.49
CA THR A 62 -0.17 -1.10 9.73
C THR A 62 -1.33 -2.06 9.61
N LEU A 63 -1.05 -3.36 9.79
CA LEU A 63 -2.05 -4.43 9.81
C LEU A 63 -2.87 -4.41 11.11
#